data_AF-A0A6A6YRA0-F1
#
_entry.id   AF-A0A6A6YRA0-F1
#
_cell.length_a   1.000
_cell.length_b   1.000
_cell.length_c   1.000
_cell.angle_alpha   90.00
_cell.angle_beta   90.00
_cell.angle_gamma   90.00
#
_symmetry.space_group_name_H-M   'P 1'
#
loop_
_entity.id
_entity.type
_entity.pdbx_description
1 polymer ?
#
loop_
_entity_poly.entity_id
_entity_poly.type
_entity_poly.pdbx_seq_one_letter_code
_entity_poly.pdbx_strand_id
1 'polypeptide(L)'
;MFFSQFRLCHVVALVLATSCNVTWAKEQVPLNTKHNSPQPLRQYSWVRSFASIGDSYAAGLGAGNRIDWSCSRYDHSYPSLLNSNGFLGENPNRTHQYLACSGATSEEVLVKQASALDDDLDVITVSAGGNDVGLSIIMNQCIYQFFMSKTDACEDALNETWSKIENDLSGNLTALLDVLKPKLNKGHGKIYYTGYARFFATDDEICDNVTWAVWSYESQSAKQFLTLERRKIMNDMVQAVNKKIEEAVHKAGDQVIFVDYDSFVAENKGRFCEAGVIEPDPNRNGLCFYEWKTVDTGDNSTALHHAGDDVPKGSFESDIVEWTNKTLQEHPDWKFGPDEEVELDADKKGGRQVIGDTVSWLLPDFWKRVFHLRPAGHLLIAHLLMSKLAETASKISASETVEGYASRDD
;
A
#
# COMPACT_ATOMS: atom_id res chain seq x y z
N MET A 1 15.50 -36.51 -42.23
CA MET A 1 15.77 -35.05 -42.13
C MET A 1 14.43 -34.41 -41.76
N PHE A 2 14.07 -34.28 -40.47
CA PHE A 2 14.36 -33.14 -39.55
C PHE A 2 13.98 -31.78 -40.19
N PHE A 3 13.09 -30.89 -39.71
CA PHE A 3 12.39 -30.57 -38.45
C PHE A 3 11.00 -29.96 -38.83
N SER A 4 9.85 -30.30 -38.20
CA SER A 4 9.16 -29.60 -37.09
C SER A 4 9.30 -28.08 -37.01
N GLN A 5 8.18 -27.33 -37.12
CA GLN A 5 7.77 -26.41 -36.06
C GLN A 5 6.31 -25.92 -36.16
N PHE A 6 5.73 -25.81 -34.97
CA PHE A 6 4.39 -25.41 -34.59
C PHE A 6 4.04 -23.96 -34.97
N ARG A 7 2.77 -23.71 -35.31
CA ARG A 7 2.12 -22.42 -35.09
C ARG A 7 0.97 -22.63 -34.10
N LEU A 8 1.21 -22.25 -32.84
CA LEU A 8 0.18 -22.11 -31.81
C LEU A 8 0.38 -20.75 -31.12
N CYS A 9 -0.74 -20.17 -30.67
CA CYS A 9 -0.89 -19.01 -29.79
C CYS A 9 -0.70 -17.62 -30.40
N HIS A 10 -1.79 -17.05 -30.94
CA HIS A 10 -2.02 -15.59 -31.00
C HIS A 10 -3.52 -15.32 -30.78
N VAL A 11 -4.03 -15.58 -29.58
CA VAL A 11 -5.29 -15.00 -29.07
C VAL A 11 -5.18 -14.99 -27.55
N VAL A 12 -4.75 -13.88 -26.94
CA VAL A 12 -5.26 -13.25 -25.70
C VAL A 12 -4.45 -11.95 -25.56
N ALA A 13 -4.93 -10.88 -26.18
CA ALA A 13 -4.46 -9.53 -25.93
C ALA A 13 -5.58 -8.58 -26.36
N LEU A 14 -6.63 -8.50 -25.55
CA LEU A 14 -7.54 -7.35 -25.47
C LEU A 14 -8.56 -7.67 -24.37
N VAL A 15 -8.53 -6.89 -23.30
CA VAL A 15 -9.62 -6.43 -22.43
C VAL A 15 -9.02 -6.13 -21.06
N LEU A 16 -8.80 -4.84 -20.81
CA LEU A 16 -9.00 -4.08 -19.56
C LEU A 16 -8.15 -2.81 -19.62
N ALA A 17 -8.70 -1.78 -20.26
CA ALA A 17 -8.19 -0.42 -20.21
C ALA A 17 -9.39 0.52 -20.06
N THR A 18 -9.86 0.69 -18.81
CA THR A 18 -10.78 1.77 -18.42
C THR A 18 -10.70 2.02 -16.89
N SER A 19 -9.92 3.04 -16.53
CA SER A 19 -10.04 3.96 -15.37
C SER A 19 -10.10 3.45 -13.92
N CYS A 20 -9.38 4.13 -13.02
CA CYS A 20 -9.61 4.13 -11.56
C CYS A 20 -10.94 4.78 -11.11
N ASN A 21 -11.92 4.95 -12.01
CA ASN A 21 -13.31 5.23 -11.67
C ASN A 21 -14.12 3.95 -11.84
N VAL A 22 -14.64 3.39 -10.75
CA VAL A 22 -15.59 2.29 -10.78
C VAL A 22 -16.90 2.78 -11.41
N THR A 23 -17.03 2.55 -12.71
CA THR A 23 -18.33 2.40 -13.38
C THR A 23 -18.60 0.93 -13.69
N TRP A 24 -18.40 0.05 -12.70
CA TRP A 24 -18.81 -1.36 -12.79
C TRP A 24 -20.26 -1.61 -12.38
N ALA A 25 -21.09 -0.57 -12.39
CA ALA A 25 -22.53 -0.68 -12.19
C ALA A 25 -23.26 -0.32 -13.49
N LYS A 26 -23.08 -1.13 -14.56
CA LYS A 26 -24.13 -1.37 -15.59
C LYS A 26 -23.75 -2.25 -16.79
N GLU A 27 -22.49 -2.63 -16.97
CA GLU A 27 -22.16 -3.52 -18.11
C GLU A 27 -21.99 -4.95 -17.62
N GLN A 28 -23.09 -5.71 -17.68
CA GLN A 28 -23.03 -7.15 -17.54
C GLN A 28 -22.15 -7.69 -18.66
N VAL A 29 -20.94 -8.13 -18.31
CA VAL A 29 -20.16 -9.06 -19.12
C VAL A 29 -21.14 -10.12 -19.62
N PRO A 30 -21.25 -10.37 -20.94
CA PRO A 30 -22.14 -11.41 -21.41
C PRO A 30 -21.62 -12.73 -20.87
N LEU A 31 -22.29 -13.26 -19.85
CA LEU A 31 -22.20 -14.65 -19.49
C LEU A 31 -22.66 -15.40 -20.74
N ASN A 32 -21.71 -15.88 -21.54
CA ASN A 32 -22.00 -16.82 -22.60
C ASN A 32 -22.37 -18.14 -21.92
N THR A 33 -23.63 -18.24 -21.54
CA THR A 33 -24.27 -19.43 -20.97
C THR A 33 -24.36 -20.47 -22.07
N LYS A 34 -23.28 -21.24 -22.27
CA LYS A 34 -23.31 -22.53 -22.98
C LYS A 34 -22.02 -23.34 -22.81
N HIS A 35 -21.51 -23.43 -21.60
CA HIS A 35 -20.79 -24.62 -21.13
C HIS A 35 -20.94 -24.64 -19.59
N ASN A 36 -21.23 -25.82 -19.04
CA ASN A 36 -21.43 -26.03 -17.60
C ASN A 36 -20.18 -25.62 -16.81
N SER A 37 -20.09 -24.37 -16.35
CA SER A 37 -19.06 -23.90 -15.41
C SER A 37 -19.56 -24.06 -13.96
N PRO A 38 -18.70 -24.51 -13.01
CA PRO A 38 -19.08 -24.55 -11.60
C PRO A 38 -19.37 -23.14 -11.08
N GLN A 39 -20.37 -23.00 -10.23
CA GLN A 39 -20.83 -21.72 -9.70
C GLN A 39 -19.71 -20.90 -8.99
N PRO A 40 -19.75 -19.55 -9.03
CA PRO A 40 -18.79 -18.65 -8.36
C PRO A 40 -18.56 -18.96 -6.87
N LEU A 41 -19.58 -19.49 -6.19
CA LEU A 41 -19.56 -19.81 -4.76
C LEU A 41 -18.55 -20.91 -4.36
N ARG A 42 -17.99 -21.67 -5.31
CA ARG A 42 -17.02 -22.75 -5.02
C ARG A 42 -15.57 -22.40 -5.28
N GLN A 43 -15.28 -21.29 -5.97
CA GLN A 43 -13.91 -21.03 -6.43
C GLN A 43 -12.93 -20.79 -5.28
N TYR A 44 -13.40 -20.18 -4.18
CA TYR A 44 -12.56 -19.78 -3.04
C TYR A 44 -13.02 -20.41 -1.72
N SER A 45 -13.84 -21.46 -1.76
CA SER A 45 -14.31 -22.17 -0.56
C SER A 45 -13.19 -22.90 0.21
N TRP A 46 -12.02 -23.05 -0.41
CA TRP A 46 -10.82 -23.59 0.23
C TRP A 46 -10.19 -22.59 1.21
N VAL A 47 -10.41 -21.28 1.03
CA VAL A 47 -9.94 -20.25 1.97
C VAL A 47 -10.91 -20.17 3.15
N ARG A 48 -10.55 -20.87 4.24
CA ARG A 48 -11.29 -20.97 5.50
C ARG A 48 -10.61 -20.15 6.60
N SER A 49 -9.29 -20.15 6.67
CA SER A 49 -8.52 -19.36 7.63
C SER A 49 -7.52 -18.49 6.88
N PHE A 50 -7.55 -17.18 7.10
CA PHE A 50 -6.56 -16.30 6.50
C PHE A 50 -6.18 -15.13 7.40
N ALA A 51 -5.01 -14.56 7.13
CA ALA A 51 -4.49 -13.44 7.87
C ALA A 51 -4.01 -12.32 6.95
N SER A 52 -4.09 -11.09 7.43
CA SER A 52 -3.54 -9.92 6.77
C SER A 52 -2.71 -9.12 7.76
N ILE A 53 -1.41 -9.06 7.50
CA ILE A 53 -0.41 -8.41 8.34
C ILE A 53 0.36 -7.39 7.50
N GLY A 54 1.05 -6.48 8.17
CA GLY A 54 1.89 -5.50 7.51
C GLY A 54 1.83 -4.12 8.12
N ASP A 55 2.25 -3.17 7.29
CA ASP A 55 2.30 -1.74 7.54
C ASP A 55 0.99 -1.01 7.21
N SER A 56 1.07 0.31 7.08
CA SER A 56 -0.04 1.21 6.74
C SER A 56 -0.67 0.93 5.37
N TYR A 57 0.05 0.33 4.42
CA TYR A 57 -0.50 -0.07 3.11
C TYR A 57 -1.38 -1.30 3.24
N ALA A 58 -1.09 -2.22 4.17
CA ALA A 58 -2.02 -3.30 4.53
C ALA A 58 -3.15 -2.81 5.44
N ALA A 59 -2.89 -1.86 6.35
CA ALA A 59 -3.94 -1.24 7.17
C ALA A 59 -4.94 -0.43 6.31
N GLY A 60 -4.50 0.03 5.14
CA GLY A 60 -5.29 0.82 4.19
C GLY A 60 -5.57 2.21 4.71
N LEU A 61 -4.53 2.86 5.23
CA LEU A 61 -4.63 4.17 5.87
C LEU A 61 -5.38 5.17 4.99
N GLY A 62 -6.55 5.60 5.47
CA GLY A 62 -7.42 6.57 4.82
C GLY A 62 -8.42 5.99 3.83
N ALA A 63 -8.39 4.69 3.51
CA ALA A 63 -9.28 4.09 2.52
C ALA A 63 -10.66 3.77 3.10
N GLY A 64 -11.59 4.72 3.02
CA GLY A 64 -12.96 4.58 3.53
C GLY A 64 -13.06 4.93 5.02
N ASN A 65 -13.85 4.17 5.78
CA ASN A 65 -14.03 4.40 7.21
C ASN A 65 -13.00 3.64 8.02
N ARG A 66 -12.47 4.28 9.07
CA ARG A 66 -11.59 3.62 10.03
C ARG A 66 -12.40 2.62 10.88
N ILE A 67 -11.98 1.37 10.88
CA ILE A 67 -12.57 0.26 11.67
C ILE A 67 -11.72 -0.13 12.87
N ASP A 68 -10.45 0.28 12.90
CA ASP A 68 -9.56 0.10 14.04
C ASP A 68 -8.77 1.39 14.29
N TRP A 69 -8.92 1.96 15.48
CA TRP A 69 -8.19 3.18 15.86
C TRP A 69 -6.70 2.89 16.09
N SER A 70 -6.37 1.84 16.84
CA SER A 70 -5.01 1.57 17.35
C SER A 70 -3.95 1.31 16.29
N CYS A 71 -4.36 0.73 15.16
CA CYS A 71 -3.49 0.38 14.06
C CYS A 71 -3.87 1.09 12.76
N SER A 72 -4.83 2.02 12.84
CA SER A 72 -5.37 2.77 11.70
C SER A 72 -5.82 1.85 10.55
N ARG A 73 -6.66 0.85 10.85
CA ARG A 73 -7.21 -0.05 9.82
C ARG A 73 -8.54 0.45 9.27
N TYR A 74 -8.76 0.29 7.97
CA TYR A 74 -9.93 0.83 7.27
C TYR A 74 -10.74 -0.22 6.51
N ASP A 75 -12.02 0.06 6.25
CA ASP A 75 -12.97 -0.87 5.63
C ASP A 75 -12.83 -1.02 4.10
N HIS A 76 -12.18 -0.08 3.40
CA HIS A 76 -11.85 -0.23 1.97
C HIS A 76 -10.37 -0.59 1.74
N SER A 77 -9.66 -1.04 2.77
CA SER A 77 -8.34 -1.64 2.60
C SER A 77 -8.43 -2.96 1.84
N TYR A 78 -7.35 -3.37 1.15
CA TYR A 78 -7.38 -4.63 0.41
C TYR A 78 -7.66 -5.85 1.31
N PRO A 79 -7.19 -5.90 2.59
CA PRO A 79 -7.61 -6.96 3.51
C PRO A 79 -9.12 -6.96 3.81
N SER A 80 -9.70 -5.80 4.07
CA SER A 80 -11.14 -5.67 4.35
C SER A 80 -11.99 -6.06 3.13
N LEU A 81 -11.55 -5.65 1.93
CA LEU A 81 -12.18 -6.03 0.67
C LEU A 81 -12.12 -7.55 0.45
N LEU A 82 -10.97 -8.18 0.68
CA LEU A 82 -10.83 -9.64 0.58
C LEU A 82 -11.74 -10.38 1.57
N ASN A 83 -11.85 -9.88 2.80
CA ASN A 83 -12.72 -10.46 3.82
C ASN A 83 -14.23 -10.29 3.51
N SER A 84 -14.59 -9.38 2.60
CA SER A 84 -15.97 -9.17 2.20
C SER A 84 -16.50 -10.32 1.34
N ASN A 85 -17.83 -10.49 1.34
CA ASN A 85 -18.52 -11.50 0.51
C ASN A 85 -18.30 -11.29 -1.00
N GLY A 86 -17.93 -10.08 -1.43
CA GLY A 86 -17.75 -9.75 -2.85
C GLY A 86 -16.51 -10.37 -3.49
N PHE A 87 -15.48 -10.70 -2.68
CA PHE A 87 -14.21 -11.22 -3.17
C PHE A 87 -14.10 -12.72 -2.94
N LEU A 88 -14.00 -13.17 -1.69
CA LEU A 88 -13.84 -14.59 -1.36
C LEU A 88 -15.17 -15.36 -1.33
N GLY A 89 -16.31 -14.71 -1.59
CA GLY A 89 -17.64 -15.33 -1.50
C GLY A 89 -18.10 -15.56 -0.06
N GLU A 90 -19.35 -15.98 0.12
CA GLU A 90 -19.91 -16.26 1.44
C GLU A 90 -19.36 -17.57 2.03
N ASN A 91 -18.81 -17.49 3.24
CA ASN A 91 -18.47 -18.66 4.04
C ASN A 91 -18.63 -18.31 5.53
N PRO A 92 -19.68 -18.80 6.22
CA PRO A 92 -19.96 -18.43 7.61
C PRO A 92 -18.91 -18.94 8.61
N ASN A 93 -18.05 -19.88 8.19
CA ASN A 93 -16.99 -20.44 9.02
C ASN A 93 -15.62 -19.85 8.68
N ARG A 94 -15.53 -18.85 7.79
CA ARG A 94 -14.25 -18.22 7.45
C ARG A 94 -13.79 -17.33 8.60
N THR A 95 -12.53 -17.48 8.99
CA THR A 95 -11.87 -16.60 9.97
C THR A 95 -10.85 -15.70 9.29
N HIS A 96 -10.74 -14.46 9.77
CA HIS A 96 -9.77 -13.48 9.31
C HIS A 96 -9.02 -12.87 10.50
N GLN A 97 -7.69 -13.02 10.53
CA GLN A 97 -6.82 -12.31 11.45
C GLN A 97 -6.26 -11.04 10.77
N TYR A 98 -6.87 -9.89 11.03
CA TYR A 98 -6.41 -8.62 10.49
C TYR A 98 -5.52 -7.90 11.51
N LEU A 99 -4.19 -8.02 11.37
CA LEU A 99 -3.21 -7.50 12.33
C LEU A 99 -2.29 -6.39 11.79
N ALA A 100 -2.47 -5.97 10.53
CA ALA A 100 -1.70 -4.86 9.96
C ALA A 100 -1.82 -3.59 10.80
N CYS A 101 -0.76 -2.78 10.81
CA CYS A 101 -0.63 -1.62 11.67
C CYS A 101 0.19 -0.51 11.01
N SER A 102 -0.31 0.72 11.05
CA SER A 102 0.42 1.89 10.54
C SER A 102 1.78 2.05 11.22
N GLY A 103 2.81 2.44 10.45
CA GLY A 103 4.18 2.63 10.93
C GLY A 103 5.02 1.36 11.11
N ALA A 104 4.42 0.17 11.05
CA ALA A 104 5.14 -1.07 11.34
C ALA A 104 6.30 -1.34 10.35
N THR A 105 7.50 -1.60 10.88
CA THR A 105 8.62 -2.16 10.10
C THR A 105 8.46 -3.68 9.93
N SER A 106 9.21 -4.31 9.03
CA SER A 106 9.17 -5.76 8.87
C SER A 106 9.63 -6.53 10.13
N GLU A 107 10.53 -5.94 10.93
CA GLU A 107 10.89 -6.47 12.26
C GLU A 107 9.69 -6.38 13.23
N GLU A 108 8.96 -5.27 13.25
CA GLU A 108 7.78 -5.14 14.08
C GLU A 108 6.64 -6.07 13.63
N VAL A 109 6.46 -6.22 12.31
CA VAL A 109 5.53 -7.21 11.75
C VAL A 109 5.92 -8.62 12.21
N LEU A 110 7.21 -8.97 12.18
CA LEU A 110 7.70 -10.25 12.67
C LEU A 110 7.38 -10.46 14.16
N VAL A 111 7.77 -9.51 15.02
CA VAL A 111 7.72 -9.71 16.48
C VAL A 111 6.32 -9.51 17.07
N LYS A 112 5.49 -8.63 16.50
CA LYS A 112 4.16 -8.29 17.05
C LYS A 112 3.01 -8.95 16.29
N GLN A 113 3.11 -9.09 14.97
CA GLN A 113 1.98 -9.56 14.15
C GLN A 113 2.12 -11.04 13.79
N ALA A 114 3.25 -11.45 13.20
CA ALA A 114 3.48 -12.84 12.78
C ALA A 114 3.49 -13.81 13.97
N SER A 115 4.03 -13.38 15.12
CA SER A 115 4.03 -14.17 16.36
C SER A 115 2.62 -14.40 16.93
N ALA A 116 1.68 -13.50 16.66
CA ALA A 116 0.30 -13.55 17.11
C ALA A 116 -0.64 -14.29 16.12
N LEU A 117 -0.13 -14.71 14.97
CA LEU A 117 -0.90 -15.48 14.01
C LEU A 117 -1.20 -16.89 14.52
N ASP A 118 -2.40 -17.35 14.21
CA ASP A 118 -2.76 -18.75 14.35
C ASP A 118 -1.93 -19.59 13.35
N ASP A 119 -1.86 -20.89 13.59
CA ASP A 119 -1.27 -21.85 12.65
C ASP A 119 -2.35 -22.37 11.68
N ASP A 120 -1.92 -23.15 10.68
CA ASP A 120 -2.80 -23.77 9.68
C ASP A 120 -3.62 -22.74 8.85
N LEU A 121 -2.97 -21.64 8.48
CA LEU A 121 -3.55 -20.59 7.64
C LEU A 121 -3.52 -20.98 6.17
N ASP A 122 -4.65 -20.85 5.48
CA ASP A 122 -4.75 -21.07 4.03
C ASP A 122 -4.08 -19.94 3.24
N VAL A 123 -4.21 -18.71 3.73
CA VAL A 123 -3.73 -17.50 3.06
C VAL A 123 -3.15 -16.52 4.08
N ILE A 124 -1.99 -15.93 3.77
CA ILE A 124 -1.45 -14.77 4.48
C ILE A 124 -1.15 -13.67 3.46
N THR A 125 -1.69 -12.47 3.65
CA THR A 125 -1.31 -11.29 2.86
C THR A 125 -0.36 -10.41 3.66
N VAL A 126 0.73 -9.92 3.05
CA VAL A 126 1.79 -9.16 3.72
C VAL A 126 2.15 -7.92 2.91
N SER A 127 2.28 -6.78 3.60
CA SER A 127 2.93 -5.55 3.10
C SER A 127 3.93 -5.07 4.15
N ALA A 128 5.23 -5.09 3.87
CA ALA A 128 6.24 -4.50 4.75
C ALA A 128 7.53 -4.18 3.97
N GLY A 129 8.39 -3.35 4.55
CA GLY A 129 9.68 -2.95 3.97
C GLY A 129 9.80 -1.45 3.73
N GLY A 130 8.69 -0.73 3.49
CA GLY A 130 8.72 0.71 3.28
C GLY A 130 9.20 1.51 4.51
N ASN A 131 8.71 1.14 5.69
CA ASN A 131 9.12 1.78 6.95
C ASN A 131 10.56 1.39 7.34
N ASP A 132 11.00 0.17 7.03
CA ASP A 132 12.36 -0.31 7.30
C ASP A 132 13.43 0.57 6.69
N VAL A 133 13.16 1.13 5.51
CA VAL A 133 14.12 1.96 4.75
C VAL A 133 13.86 3.46 4.91
N GLY A 134 12.90 3.84 5.76
CA GLY A 134 12.62 5.24 6.09
C GLY A 134 11.92 6.02 4.98
N LEU A 135 10.99 5.42 4.22
CA LEU A 135 10.24 6.16 3.20
C LEU A 135 9.46 7.37 3.75
N SER A 136 8.97 7.30 4.99
CA SER A 136 8.34 8.45 5.67
C SER A 136 9.34 9.60 5.92
N ILE A 137 10.62 9.28 6.12
CA ILE A 137 11.70 10.27 6.26
C ILE A 137 11.96 10.96 4.93
N ILE A 138 11.96 10.25 3.80
CA ILE A 138 12.04 10.86 2.47
C ILE A 138 10.85 11.81 2.25
N MET A 139 9.64 11.37 2.57
CA MET A 139 8.45 12.21 2.47
C MET A 139 8.60 13.49 3.31
N ASN A 140 9.17 13.39 4.51
CA ASN A 140 9.47 14.57 5.32
C ASN A 140 10.57 15.43 4.67
N GLN A 141 11.77 14.91 4.44
CA GLN A 141 12.92 15.74 4.09
C GLN A 141 12.92 16.23 2.63
N CYS A 142 12.30 15.48 1.71
CA CYS A 142 12.39 15.74 0.28
C CYS A 142 11.09 16.26 -0.36
N ILE A 143 9.95 16.19 0.34
CA ILE A 143 8.64 16.45 -0.25
C ILE A 143 7.87 17.52 0.53
N TYR A 144 7.44 17.21 1.75
CA TYR A 144 6.60 18.12 2.53
C TYR A 144 7.38 19.03 3.47
N GLN A 145 8.59 18.64 3.86
CA GLN A 145 9.46 19.41 4.75
C GLN A 145 8.77 19.73 6.10
N PHE A 146 7.99 18.78 6.64
CA PHE A 146 7.31 18.95 7.94
C PHE A 146 8.27 19.35 9.04
N PHE A 147 9.47 18.77 9.06
CA PHE A 147 10.60 19.21 9.86
C PHE A 147 11.90 19.14 9.08
N MET A 148 12.51 20.30 8.85
CA MET A 148 13.84 20.41 8.28
C MET A 148 14.86 20.77 9.35
N SER A 149 15.75 19.82 9.64
CA SER A 149 16.82 20.06 10.61
C SER A 149 18.04 20.78 10.01
N LYS A 150 18.26 20.67 8.69
CA LYS A 150 19.47 21.12 7.98
C LYS A 150 19.21 21.30 6.49
N THR A 151 20.10 22.04 5.81
CA THR A 151 20.04 22.30 4.35
C THR A 151 20.14 21.04 3.50
N ASP A 152 21.00 20.09 3.87
CA ASP A 152 21.27 18.87 3.07
C ASP A 152 20.41 17.67 3.51
N ALA A 153 19.37 17.90 4.31
CA ALA A 153 18.63 16.83 4.97
C ALA A 153 17.92 15.87 3.99
N CYS A 154 17.54 16.33 2.80
CA CYS A 154 17.00 15.44 1.77
C CYS A 154 18.06 14.48 1.22
N GLU A 155 19.26 14.98 0.88
CA GLU A 155 20.33 14.10 0.35
C GLU A 155 20.82 13.11 1.40
N ASP A 156 20.92 13.54 2.66
CA ASP A 156 21.25 12.65 3.78
C ASP A 156 20.21 11.54 3.91
N ALA A 157 18.92 11.89 3.86
CA ALA A 157 17.83 10.91 3.93
C ALA A 157 17.85 9.94 2.75
N LEU A 158 18.13 10.43 1.52
CA LEU A 158 18.24 9.58 0.33
C LEU A 158 19.40 8.57 0.46
N ASN A 159 20.56 9.02 0.93
CA ASN A 159 21.72 8.16 1.16
C ASN A 159 21.47 7.13 2.25
N GLU A 160 20.80 7.51 3.35
CA GLU A 160 20.43 6.60 4.43
C GLU A 160 19.44 5.52 3.94
N THR A 161 18.43 5.91 3.16
CA THR A 161 17.48 4.97 2.56
C THR A 161 18.18 3.97 1.65
N TRP A 162 19.10 4.40 0.77
CA TRP A 162 19.89 3.49 -0.06
C TRP A 162 20.71 2.50 0.79
N SER A 163 21.38 3.00 1.82
CA SER A 163 22.16 2.15 2.74
C SER A 163 21.28 1.07 3.39
N LYS A 164 20.07 1.42 3.86
CA LYS A 164 19.14 0.46 4.49
C LYS A 164 18.60 -0.56 3.48
N ILE A 165 18.29 -0.14 2.26
CA ILE A 165 17.88 -1.05 1.17
C ILE A 165 18.99 -2.09 0.89
N GLU A 166 20.24 -1.64 0.84
CA GLU A 166 21.38 -2.50 0.50
C GLU A 166 21.78 -3.45 1.64
N ASN A 167 21.82 -2.93 2.88
CA ASN A 167 22.47 -3.62 4.00
C ASN A 167 21.48 -4.36 4.93
N ASP A 168 20.28 -3.82 5.13
CA ASP A 168 19.39 -4.27 6.21
C ASP A 168 18.16 -5.02 5.68
N LEU A 169 17.51 -4.47 4.65
CA LEU A 169 16.18 -4.89 4.21
C LEU A 169 16.11 -6.38 3.84
N SER A 170 17.09 -6.91 3.09
CA SER A 170 17.09 -8.32 2.68
C SER A 170 17.10 -9.31 3.86
N GLY A 171 17.80 -8.96 4.95
CA GLY A 171 17.86 -9.78 6.15
C GLY A 171 16.52 -9.83 6.87
N ASN A 172 15.90 -8.65 7.07
CA ASN A 172 14.63 -8.53 7.78
C ASN A 172 13.49 -9.23 7.02
N LEU A 173 13.42 -9.06 5.69
CA LEU A 173 12.41 -9.72 4.85
C LEU A 173 12.55 -11.25 4.87
N THR A 174 13.79 -11.77 4.85
CA THR A 174 14.04 -13.21 4.96
C THR A 174 13.56 -13.73 6.31
N ALA A 175 13.91 -13.06 7.41
CA ALA A 175 13.52 -13.47 8.76
C ALA A 175 11.99 -13.48 8.93
N LEU A 176 11.29 -12.48 8.37
CA LEU A 176 9.83 -12.44 8.39
C LEU A 176 9.22 -13.63 7.66
N LEU A 177 9.67 -13.92 6.44
CA LEU A 177 9.15 -15.04 5.66
C LEU A 177 9.45 -16.41 6.30
N ASP A 178 10.61 -16.56 6.94
CA ASP A 178 10.98 -17.78 7.66
C ASP A 178 10.04 -18.07 8.85
N VAL A 179 9.54 -17.03 9.52
CA VAL A 179 8.54 -17.17 10.61
C VAL A 179 7.13 -17.41 10.08
N LEU A 180 6.77 -16.83 8.93
CA LEU A 180 5.43 -16.98 8.36
C LEU A 180 5.20 -18.32 7.69
N LYS A 181 6.20 -18.90 7.02
CA LYS A 181 6.03 -20.17 6.30
C LYS A 181 5.51 -21.31 7.19
N PRO A 182 6.03 -21.52 8.42
CA PRO A 182 5.49 -22.51 9.34
C PRO A 182 4.03 -22.30 9.76
N LYS A 183 3.49 -21.08 9.64
CA LYS A 183 2.09 -20.75 9.96
C LYS A 183 1.10 -21.26 8.91
N LEU A 184 1.58 -21.60 7.71
CA LEU A 184 0.73 -22.03 6.60
C LEU A 184 0.22 -23.46 6.77
N ASN A 185 -0.98 -23.69 6.25
CA ASN A 185 -1.45 -25.03 5.94
C ASN A 185 -0.43 -25.75 5.02
N LYS A 186 -0.03 -26.96 5.41
CA LYS A 186 1.07 -27.70 4.77
C LYS A 186 0.76 -28.19 3.36
N GLY A 187 -0.52 -28.36 3.01
CA GLY A 187 -0.93 -28.88 1.71
C GLY A 187 -1.02 -27.77 0.66
N HIS A 188 -1.68 -26.67 1.00
CA HIS A 188 -2.07 -25.65 0.02
C HIS A 188 -1.86 -24.21 0.45
N GLY A 189 -1.39 -23.96 1.69
CA GLY A 189 -1.24 -22.60 2.22
C GLY A 189 -0.29 -21.73 1.39
N LYS A 190 -0.64 -20.45 1.19
CA LYS A 190 0.16 -19.47 0.44
C LYS A 190 0.32 -18.13 1.18
N ILE A 191 1.47 -17.50 1.00
CA ILE A 191 1.73 -16.11 1.36
C ILE A 191 1.68 -15.27 0.08
N TYR A 192 0.96 -14.16 0.11
CA TYR A 192 0.96 -13.15 -0.94
C TYR A 192 1.58 -11.86 -0.40
N TYR A 193 2.76 -11.54 -0.92
CA TYR A 193 3.53 -10.36 -0.51
C TYR A 193 3.33 -9.25 -1.53
N THR A 194 2.69 -8.16 -1.12
CA THR A 194 2.47 -7.00 -2.00
C THR A 194 3.73 -6.15 -2.08
N GLY A 195 4.10 -5.71 -3.29
CA GLY A 195 5.10 -4.66 -3.46
C GLY A 195 4.54 -3.28 -3.12
N TYR A 196 5.22 -2.24 -3.57
CA TYR A 196 4.76 -0.84 -3.57
C TYR A 196 4.73 -0.31 -5.00
N ALA A 197 3.97 0.77 -5.25
CA ALA A 197 4.00 1.45 -6.55
C ALA A 197 4.83 2.73 -6.48
N ARG A 198 5.51 3.04 -7.58
CA ARG A 198 6.22 4.30 -7.79
C ARG A 198 5.24 5.46 -7.65
N PHE A 199 5.65 6.49 -6.92
CA PHE A 199 4.78 7.63 -6.62
C PHE A 199 4.71 8.65 -7.73
N PHE A 200 5.73 8.74 -8.59
CA PHE A 200 5.86 9.82 -9.56
C PHE A 200 5.92 9.32 -11.00
N ALA A 201 5.28 10.02 -11.93
CA ALA A 201 5.65 9.92 -13.34
C ALA A 201 7.01 10.58 -13.56
N THR A 202 7.75 10.14 -14.57
CA THR A 202 9.12 10.60 -14.86
C THR A 202 9.34 10.77 -16.37
N ASP A 203 8.26 11.01 -17.10
CA ASP A 203 8.24 11.06 -18.56
C ASP A 203 8.67 12.45 -19.09
N ASP A 204 8.49 13.50 -18.28
CA ASP A 204 8.81 14.88 -18.60
C ASP A 204 9.19 15.70 -17.35
N GLU A 205 9.44 17.00 -17.55
CA GLU A 205 9.88 17.99 -16.57
C GLU A 205 8.71 18.84 -16.01
N ILE A 206 7.45 18.43 -16.21
CA ILE A 206 6.27 19.28 -15.88
C ILE A 206 6.22 19.70 -14.41
N CYS A 207 6.76 18.86 -13.52
CA CYS A 207 6.82 19.09 -12.08
C CYS A 207 8.11 19.75 -11.58
N ASP A 208 9.02 20.17 -12.46
CA ASP A 208 10.34 20.64 -12.02
C ASP A 208 10.30 21.90 -11.16
N ASN A 209 9.22 22.68 -11.27
CA ASN A 209 8.97 23.87 -10.45
C ASN A 209 7.89 23.64 -9.37
N VAL A 210 7.42 22.39 -9.19
CA VAL A 210 6.44 22.04 -8.15
C VAL A 210 7.20 21.78 -6.85
N THR A 211 6.77 22.44 -5.77
CA THR A 211 7.24 22.19 -4.41
C THR A 211 6.06 21.94 -3.50
N TRP A 212 6.24 20.97 -2.61
CA TRP A 212 5.25 20.51 -1.67
C TRP A 212 5.59 20.91 -0.23
N ALA A 213 6.63 21.73 -0.05
CA ALA A 213 7.05 22.30 1.21
C ALA A 213 5.88 23.02 1.92
N VAL A 214 5.62 22.65 3.17
CA VAL A 214 4.43 23.11 3.90
C VAL A 214 4.63 24.40 4.71
N TRP A 215 5.80 25.04 4.64
CA TRP A 215 6.10 26.25 5.42
C TRP A 215 6.27 27.47 4.51
N SER A 216 5.43 28.49 4.70
CA SER A 216 5.42 29.68 3.83
C SER A 216 6.66 30.57 3.97
N TYR A 217 7.26 30.58 5.16
CA TYR A 217 8.44 31.40 5.48
C TYR A 217 9.78 30.76 5.11
N GLU A 218 9.75 29.56 4.53
CA GLU A 218 10.96 28.88 4.10
C GLU A 218 11.57 29.55 2.87
N SER A 219 12.88 29.78 2.93
CA SER A 219 13.61 30.40 1.82
C SER A 219 13.50 29.55 0.55
N GLN A 220 13.39 30.22 -0.60
CA GLN A 220 13.24 29.51 -1.88
C GLN A 220 14.41 28.55 -2.18
N SER A 221 15.60 28.85 -1.67
CA SER A 221 16.79 28.00 -1.79
C SER A 221 16.80 26.78 -0.87
N ALA A 222 15.94 26.74 0.15
CA ALA A 222 15.81 25.60 1.07
C ALA A 222 14.72 24.62 0.62
N LYS A 223 13.70 25.10 -0.12
CA LYS A 223 12.61 24.29 -0.63
C LYS A 223 13.10 23.19 -1.57
N GLN A 224 12.63 21.99 -1.33
CA GLN A 224 12.79 20.87 -2.24
C GLN A 224 11.72 20.93 -3.33
N PHE A 225 12.15 20.61 -4.54
CA PHE A 225 11.30 20.59 -5.73
C PHE A 225 11.19 19.17 -6.27
N LEU A 226 10.06 18.87 -6.87
CA LEU A 226 9.77 17.59 -7.53
C LEU A 226 10.39 17.54 -8.93
N THR A 227 11.68 17.90 -9.03
CA THR A 227 12.45 17.82 -10.26
C THR A 227 12.44 16.41 -10.83
N LEU A 228 12.58 16.29 -12.15
CA LEU A 228 12.66 15.00 -12.82
C LEU A 228 13.74 14.10 -12.21
N GLU A 229 14.89 14.67 -11.85
CA GLU A 229 15.97 13.97 -11.14
C GLU A 229 15.51 13.45 -9.78
N ARG A 230 14.90 14.30 -8.95
CA ARG A 230 14.40 13.93 -7.62
C ARG A 230 13.34 12.83 -7.71
N ARG A 231 12.37 12.96 -8.64
CA ARG A 231 11.32 11.96 -8.89
C ARG A 231 11.89 10.62 -9.32
N LYS A 232 12.92 10.62 -10.19
CA LYS A 232 13.63 9.40 -10.61
C LYS A 232 14.30 8.71 -9.43
N ILE A 233 15.08 9.43 -8.64
CA ILE A 233 15.78 8.85 -7.48
C ILE A 233 14.78 8.21 -6.49
N MET A 234 13.68 8.90 -6.17
CA MET A 234 12.66 8.35 -5.26
C MET A 234 11.95 7.11 -5.86
N ASN A 235 11.68 7.10 -7.16
CA ASN A 235 11.12 5.92 -7.83
C ASN A 235 12.11 4.76 -7.88
N ASP A 236 13.39 5.02 -8.12
CA ASP A 236 14.44 4.00 -8.13
C ASP A 236 14.53 3.30 -6.77
N MET A 237 14.35 4.05 -5.67
CA MET A 237 14.27 3.46 -4.32
C MET A 237 13.06 2.54 -4.14
N VAL A 238 11.87 2.94 -4.60
CA VAL A 238 10.67 2.08 -4.57
C VAL A 238 10.92 0.80 -5.35
N GLN A 239 11.51 0.90 -6.54
CA GLN A 239 11.85 -0.26 -7.35
C GLN A 239 12.90 -1.14 -6.68
N ALA A 240 13.89 -0.56 -6.00
CA ALA A 240 14.89 -1.31 -5.28
C ALA A 240 14.30 -2.05 -4.06
N VAL A 241 13.38 -1.43 -3.32
CA VAL A 241 12.60 -2.10 -2.26
C VAL A 241 11.81 -3.27 -2.85
N ASN A 242 11.05 -3.06 -3.93
CA ASN A 242 10.31 -4.13 -4.60
C ASN A 242 11.23 -5.26 -5.05
N LYS A 243 12.39 -4.94 -5.61
CA LYS A 243 13.39 -5.93 -6.01
C LYS A 243 13.87 -6.77 -4.81
N LYS A 244 14.12 -6.14 -3.64
CA LYS A 244 14.48 -6.88 -2.42
C LYS A 244 13.35 -7.79 -1.93
N ILE A 245 12.10 -7.34 -2.06
CA ILE A 245 10.91 -8.17 -1.76
C ILE A 245 10.83 -9.35 -2.72
N GLU A 246 10.92 -9.13 -4.03
CA GLU A 246 10.91 -10.18 -5.05
C GLU A 246 12.03 -11.21 -4.84
N GLU A 247 13.25 -10.76 -4.52
CA GLU A 247 14.39 -11.63 -4.20
C GLU A 247 14.11 -12.50 -2.97
N ALA A 248 13.54 -11.92 -1.90
CA ALA A 248 13.17 -12.63 -0.69
C ALA A 248 12.04 -13.65 -0.94
N VAL A 249 11.01 -13.25 -1.69
CA VAL A 249 9.90 -14.12 -2.12
C VAL A 249 10.42 -15.30 -2.93
N HIS A 250 11.25 -15.05 -3.94
CA HIS A 250 11.84 -16.08 -4.77
C HIS A 250 12.67 -17.08 -3.94
N LYS A 251 13.49 -16.57 -3.01
CA LYS A 251 14.27 -17.41 -2.09
C LYS A 251 13.39 -18.24 -1.16
N ALA A 252 12.24 -17.72 -0.74
CA ALA A 252 11.29 -18.41 0.12
C ALA A 252 10.55 -19.57 -0.59
N GLY A 253 10.54 -19.57 -1.92
CA GLY A 253 10.00 -20.63 -2.79
C GLY A 253 8.51 -20.48 -3.10
N ASP A 254 7.96 -21.44 -3.85
CA ASP A 254 6.63 -21.36 -4.50
C ASP A 254 5.42 -21.16 -3.56
N GLN A 255 5.61 -21.24 -2.24
CA GLN A 255 4.57 -20.93 -1.26
C GLN A 255 4.38 -19.43 -1.06
N VAL A 256 5.34 -18.61 -1.47
CA VAL A 256 5.31 -17.16 -1.35
C VAL A 256 5.21 -16.55 -2.75
N ILE A 257 4.26 -15.65 -2.95
CA ILE A 257 3.94 -15.07 -4.25
C ILE A 257 4.04 -13.56 -4.13
N PHE A 258 4.82 -12.94 -5.03
CA PHE A 258 4.91 -11.49 -5.13
C PHE A 258 3.69 -10.95 -5.90
N VAL A 259 3.12 -9.86 -5.41
CA VAL A 259 1.98 -9.17 -6.01
C VAL A 259 2.42 -7.77 -6.40
N ASP A 260 2.79 -7.62 -7.68
CA ASP A 260 3.11 -6.34 -8.29
C ASP A 260 1.83 -5.61 -8.72
N TYR A 261 1.65 -4.39 -8.22
CA TYR A 261 0.61 -3.47 -8.69
C TYR A 261 1.18 -2.17 -9.28
N ASP A 262 2.51 -1.99 -9.28
CA ASP A 262 3.18 -0.78 -9.80
C ASP A 262 2.93 -0.57 -11.28
N SER A 263 3.07 -1.64 -12.06
CA SER A 263 2.82 -1.64 -13.51
C SER A 263 1.41 -1.12 -13.84
N PHE A 264 0.40 -1.61 -13.13
CA PHE A 264 -0.99 -1.17 -13.29
C PHE A 264 -1.18 0.30 -12.90
N VAL A 265 -0.55 0.77 -11.83
CA VAL A 265 -0.61 2.19 -11.42
C VAL A 265 0.00 3.08 -12.50
N ALA A 266 1.16 2.71 -13.05
CA ALA A 266 1.82 3.46 -14.11
C ALA A 266 1.01 3.47 -15.42
N GLU A 267 0.51 2.31 -15.87
CA GLU A 267 -0.29 2.19 -17.09
C GLU A 267 -1.60 2.99 -17.02
N ASN A 268 -2.17 3.14 -15.83
CA ASN A 268 -3.40 3.90 -15.60
C ASN A 268 -3.16 5.37 -15.23
N LYS A 269 -1.92 5.87 -15.34
CA LYS A 269 -1.54 7.25 -14.98
C LYS A 269 -1.95 7.63 -13.54
N GLY A 270 -1.71 6.70 -12.62
CA GLY A 270 -2.11 6.81 -11.22
C GLY A 270 -1.11 7.53 -10.31
N ARG A 271 0.02 7.98 -10.83
CA ARG A 271 1.14 8.56 -10.07
C ARG A 271 1.01 10.09 -9.97
N PHE A 272 1.67 10.73 -9.03
CA PHE A 272 1.84 12.18 -9.08
C PHE A 272 2.65 12.60 -10.32
N CYS A 273 2.53 13.84 -10.77
CA CYS A 273 3.31 14.40 -11.87
C CYS A 273 3.14 13.70 -13.22
N GLU A 274 1.97 13.12 -13.49
CA GLU A 274 1.66 12.50 -14.78
C GLU A 274 1.58 13.54 -15.91
N ALA A 275 2.00 13.14 -17.11
CA ALA A 275 2.06 14.05 -18.26
C ALA A 275 0.72 14.75 -18.51
N GLY A 276 0.74 16.08 -18.51
CA GLY A 276 -0.43 16.94 -18.69
C GLY A 276 -1.21 17.27 -17.41
N VAL A 277 -0.76 16.81 -16.23
CA VAL A 277 -1.31 17.19 -14.92
C VAL A 277 -0.53 18.39 -14.37
N ILE A 278 -1.26 19.41 -13.91
CA ILE A 278 -0.67 20.55 -13.20
C ILE A 278 -0.86 20.29 -11.71
N GLU A 279 0.22 19.94 -11.02
CA GLU A 279 0.15 19.66 -9.57
C GLU A 279 0.14 20.97 -8.75
N PRO A 280 -0.56 20.99 -7.59
CA PRO A 280 -1.35 19.90 -7.02
C PRO A 280 -2.71 19.70 -7.71
N ASP A 281 -3.12 18.45 -7.95
CA ASP A 281 -4.46 18.10 -8.45
C ASP A 281 -5.05 16.88 -7.70
N PRO A 282 -5.41 17.07 -6.42
CA PRO A 282 -5.62 15.96 -5.48
C PRO A 282 -6.87 15.13 -5.77
N ASN A 283 -7.80 15.67 -6.56
CA ASN A 283 -9.05 15.00 -6.93
C ASN A 283 -9.10 14.66 -8.42
N ARG A 284 -7.97 14.72 -9.14
CA ARG A 284 -7.91 14.33 -10.54
C ARG A 284 -8.36 12.89 -10.72
N ASN A 285 -9.07 12.66 -11.81
CA ASN A 285 -9.44 11.31 -12.19
C ASN A 285 -8.18 10.47 -12.46
N GLY A 286 -8.17 9.24 -11.96
CA GLY A 286 -7.07 8.31 -12.16
C GLY A 286 -6.01 8.30 -11.06
N LEU A 287 -5.91 9.33 -10.21
CA LEU A 287 -4.90 9.39 -9.15
C LEU A 287 -5.09 8.24 -8.15
N CYS A 288 -4.05 7.42 -7.97
CA CYS A 288 -4.10 6.24 -7.10
C CYS A 288 -3.72 6.54 -5.65
N PHE A 289 -3.03 7.64 -5.39
CA PHE A 289 -2.50 8.00 -4.08
C PHE A 289 -3.17 9.25 -3.52
N TYR A 290 -3.23 9.36 -2.20
CA TYR A 290 -3.64 10.58 -1.55
C TYR A 290 -2.56 11.66 -1.66
N GLU A 291 -2.91 12.74 -2.33
CA GLU A 291 -2.26 14.04 -2.19
C GLU A 291 -2.92 14.83 -1.04
N TRP A 292 -2.32 15.92 -0.55
CA TRP A 292 -3.01 16.80 0.40
C TRP A 292 -4.33 17.30 -0.20
N LYS A 293 -5.33 17.60 0.66
CA LYS A 293 -6.67 18.05 0.24
C LYS A 293 -7.43 17.09 -0.70
N THR A 294 -6.97 15.85 -0.88
CA THR A 294 -7.77 14.82 -1.56
C THR A 294 -9.06 14.59 -0.78
N VAL A 295 -10.18 14.43 -1.49
CA VAL A 295 -11.51 14.13 -0.96
C VAL A 295 -12.10 13.02 -1.84
N ASP A 296 -12.31 11.84 -1.25
CA ASP A 296 -12.93 10.73 -1.95
C ASP A 296 -14.47 10.82 -1.97
N THR A 297 -15.08 10.05 -2.88
CA THR A 297 -16.54 9.93 -2.90
C THR A 297 -17.03 9.31 -1.60
N GLY A 298 -17.89 10.04 -0.88
CA GLY A 298 -18.40 9.62 0.44
C GLY A 298 -17.68 10.28 1.62
N ASP A 299 -16.54 10.94 1.40
CA ASP A 299 -15.87 11.69 2.44
C ASP A 299 -16.70 12.91 2.86
N ASN A 300 -16.68 13.23 4.16
CA ASN A 300 -17.11 14.52 4.65
C ASN A 300 -15.95 15.52 4.49
N SER A 301 -15.91 16.22 3.36
CA SER A 301 -14.90 17.23 3.07
C SER A 301 -14.72 18.25 4.21
N THR A 302 -15.81 18.73 4.82
CA THR A 302 -15.71 19.70 5.93
C THR A 302 -14.95 19.12 7.12
N ALA A 303 -15.25 17.87 7.49
CA ALA A 303 -14.56 17.21 8.60
C ALA A 303 -13.06 17.01 8.31
N LEU A 304 -12.69 16.70 7.06
CA LEU A 304 -11.29 16.52 6.67
C LEU A 304 -10.45 17.81 6.77
N HIS A 305 -11.08 18.98 6.70
CA HIS A 305 -10.41 20.26 6.87
C HIS A 305 -10.10 20.62 8.33
N HIS A 306 -10.57 19.81 9.29
CA HIS A 306 -10.31 19.99 10.71
C HIS A 306 -9.41 18.88 11.24
N ALA A 307 -8.72 19.17 12.35
CA ALA A 307 -8.02 18.15 13.11
C ALA A 307 -9.05 17.26 13.80
N GLY A 308 -9.10 16.00 13.38
CA GLY A 308 -9.97 14.99 13.98
C GLY A 308 -9.32 14.35 15.20
N ASP A 309 -9.56 13.05 15.35
CA ASP A 309 -9.04 12.27 16.47
C ASP A 309 -7.50 12.28 16.50
N ASP A 310 -6.96 12.17 17.72
CA ASP A 310 -5.56 11.86 17.95
C ASP A 310 -5.18 10.52 17.30
N VAL A 311 -3.88 10.31 17.11
CA VAL A 311 -3.34 9.20 16.31
C VAL A 311 -2.51 8.24 17.16
N PRO A 312 -2.35 6.97 16.75
CA PRO A 312 -1.54 6.01 17.50
C PRO A 312 -0.06 6.40 17.54
N LYS A 313 0.59 6.19 18.66
CA LYS A 313 2.04 6.41 18.79
C LYS A 313 2.84 5.43 17.94
N GLY A 314 3.85 5.94 17.22
CA GLY A 314 4.70 5.16 16.32
C GLY A 314 4.03 4.82 14.99
N SER A 315 2.88 5.44 14.69
CA SER A 315 2.24 5.38 13.38
C SER A 315 2.84 6.40 12.42
N PHE A 316 2.61 6.19 11.12
CA PHE A 316 2.94 7.17 10.08
C PHE A 316 2.36 8.56 10.39
N GLU A 317 1.12 8.61 10.87
CA GLU A 317 0.44 9.85 11.23
C GLU A 317 1.13 10.54 12.41
N SER A 318 1.61 9.76 13.40
CA SER A 318 2.31 10.33 14.54
C SER A 318 3.64 10.99 14.14
N ASP A 319 4.38 10.40 13.20
CA ASP A 319 5.63 10.98 12.69
C ASP A 319 5.40 12.39 12.12
N ILE A 320 4.36 12.56 11.29
CA ILE A 320 4.02 13.84 10.67
C ILE A 320 3.77 14.92 11.74
N VAL A 321 3.00 14.60 12.78
CA VAL A 321 2.65 15.60 13.80
C VAL A 321 3.80 15.88 14.76
N GLU A 322 4.65 14.90 15.05
CA GLU A 322 5.88 15.09 15.82
C GLU A 322 6.85 16.03 15.09
N TRP A 323 7.07 15.81 13.79
CA TRP A 323 7.87 16.70 12.94
C TRP A 323 7.29 18.11 12.87
N THR A 324 6.00 18.22 12.56
CA THR A 324 5.32 19.51 12.46
C THR A 324 5.43 20.29 13.77
N ASN A 325 5.16 19.65 14.90
CA ASN A 325 5.29 20.30 16.20
C ASN A 325 6.73 20.71 16.49
N LYS A 326 7.73 19.90 16.12
CA LYS A 326 9.12 20.24 16.32
C LYS A 326 9.49 21.53 15.57
N THR A 327 9.03 21.67 14.32
CA THR A 327 9.18 22.93 13.57
C THR A 327 8.51 24.10 14.29
N LEU A 328 7.29 23.92 14.80
CA LEU A 328 6.57 24.97 15.51
C LEU A 328 7.18 25.33 16.88
N GLN A 329 7.96 24.43 17.49
CA GLN A 329 8.73 24.74 18.70
C GLN A 329 9.94 25.64 18.37
N GLU A 330 10.60 25.39 17.24
CA GLU A 330 11.74 26.18 16.77
C GLU A 330 11.30 27.51 16.10
N HIS A 331 10.11 27.49 15.50
CA HIS A 331 9.54 28.57 14.70
C HIS A 331 8.03 28.76 15.00
N PRO A 332 7.68 29.32 16.18
CA PRO A 332 6.30 29.41 16.63
C PRO A 332 5.40 30.29 15.76
N ASP A 333 5.98 31.26 15.05
CA ASP A 333 5.26 32.20 14.18
C ASP A 333 5.08 31.68 12.75
N TRP A 334 5.65 30.52 12.40
CA TRP A 334 5.48 29.96 11.06
C TRP A 334 4.06 29.46 10.83
N LYS A 335 3.58 29.69 9.60
CA LYS A 335 2.27 29.23 9.13
C LYS A 335 2.44 27.96 8.31
N PHE A 336 1.53 27.04 8.54
CA PHE A 336 1.49 25.75 7.86
C PHE A 336 0.59 25.82 6.62
N GLY A 337 0.99 25.10 5.59
CA GLY A 337 0.28 24.94 4.32
C GLY A 337 0.84 25.85 3.21
N PRO A 338 0.92 25.34 1.97
CA PRO A 338 1.46 26.10 0.83
C PRO A 338 0.65 27.37 0.49
N ASP A 339 -0.62 27.44 0.92
CA ASP A 339 -1.55 28.56 0.65
C ASP A 339 -1.85 29.43 1.88
N GLU A 340 -1.22 29.22 3.04
CA GLU A 340 -1.55 29.86 4.33
C GLU A 340 -3.01 29.71 4.84
N GLU A 341 -3.85 28.93 4.15
CA GLU A 341 -5.26 28.67 4.49
C GLU A 341 -5.46 27.45 5.41
N VAL A 342 -4.38 26.77 5.81
CA VAL A 342 -4.48 25.59 6.68
C VAL A 342 -4.37 26.02 8.15
N GLU A 343 -5.52 26.10 8.80
CA GLU A 343 -5.58 26.31 10.24
C GLU A 343 -5.17 25.04 10.99
N LEU A 344 -4.09 25.16 11.76
CA LEU A 344 -3.70 24.16 12.74
C LEU A 344 -4.60 24.26 13.98
N ASP A 345 -4.84 23.14 14.65
CA ASP A 345 -5.53 23.15 15.93
C ASP A 345 -4.68 23.88 17.00
N ALA A 346 -5.17 25.06 17.41
CA ALA A 346 -4.47 25.96 18.32
C ALA A 346 -4.32 25.36 19.74
N ASP A 347 -5.28 24.53 20.18
CA ASP A 347 -5.26 23.93 21.52
C ASP A 347 -4.22 22.81 21.61
N LYS A 348 -3.85 22.22 20.46
CA LYS A 348 -2.87 21.13 20.34
C LYS A 348 -1.47 21.63 19.99
N LYS A 349 -1.32 22.89 19.58
CA LYS A 349 -0.03 23.49 19.18
C LYS A 349 0.94 23.57 20.37
N GLY A 350 2.13 22.97 20.25
CA GLY A 350 3.22 23.13 21.23
C GLY A 350 2.97 22.51 22.62
N GLY A 351 1.89 21.74 22.78
CA GLY A 351 1.49 21.08 24.02
C GLY A 351 2.15 19.72 24.27
N ARG A 352 1.73 19.03 25.34
CA ARG A 352 2.22 17.67 25.67
C ARG A 352 1.70 16.67 24.64
N GLN A 353 2.57 16.24 23.73
CA GLN A 353 2.19 15.51 22.52
C GLN A 353 1.72 14.08 22.75
N VAL A 354 2.25 13.40 23.78
CA VAL A 354 2.00 11.96 23.99
C VAL A 354 1.23 11.73 25.28
N ILE A 355 0.08 11.06 25.17
CA ILE A 355 -0.74 10.61 26.31
C ILE A 355 -1.01 9.12 26.14
N GLY A 356 -0.38 8.28 26.97
CA GLY A 356 -0.45 6.83 26.82
C GLY A 356 0.08 6.39 25.45
N ASP A 357 -0.78 5.72 24.68
CA ASP A 357 -0.49 5.21 23.34
C ASP A 357 -0.96 6.15 22.21
N THR A 358 -1.27 7.41 22.55
CA THR A 358 -1.81 8.40 21.60
C THR A 358 -0.87 9.59 21.44
N VAL A 359 -0.86 10.17 20.23
CA VAL A 359 -0.18 11.42 19.89
C VAL A 359 -1.21 12.45 19.43
N SER A 360 -1.16 13.64 20.01
CA SER A 360 -2.13 14.70 19.74
C SER A 360 -2.04 15.20 18.30
N TRP A 361 -3.11 15.04 17.53
CA TRP A 361 -3.15 15.35 16.10
C TRP A 361 -3.62 16.78 15.85
N LEU A 362 -2.77 17.64 15.28
CA LEU A 362 -3.04 19.07 15.09
C LEU A 362 -3.31 19.52 13.65
N LEU A 363 -3.03 18.67 12.67
CA LEU A 363 -3.21 18.98 11.25
C LEU A 363 -4.64 18.64 10.79
N PRO A 364 -5.11 19.15 9.64
CA PRO A 364 -6.31 18.60 9.01
C PRO A 364 -6.18 17.12 8.68
N ASP A 365 -7.26 16.36 8.84
CA ASP A 365 -7.26 14.90 8.65
C ASP A 365 -6.90 14.43 7.24
N PHE A 366 -7.02 15.28 6.21
CA PHE A 366 -6.52 14.92 4.88
C PHE A 366 -4.99 14.69 4.84
N TRP A 367 -4.22 15.18 5.82
CA TRP A 367 -2.79 14.89 5.95
C TRP A 367 -2.49 13.50 6.50
N LYS A 368 -3.41 12.87 7.25
CA LYS A 368 -3.20 11.53 7.85
C LYS A 368 -2.89 10.45 6.82
N ARG A 369 -3.31 10.67 5.57
CA ARG A 369 -3.36 9.63 4.54
C ARG A 369 -2.45 9.89 3.34
N VAL A 370 -1.72 11.01 3.32
CA VAL A 370 -0.87 11.36 2.17
C VAL A 370 0.08 10.22 1.81
N PHE A 371 0.38 10.09 0.51
CA PHE A 371 1.16 9.00 -0.07
C PHE A 371 0.55 7.60 0.03
N HIS A 372 -0.57 7.39 0.73
CA HIS A 372 -1.24 6.09 0.77
C HIS A 372 -2.18 5.91 -0.39
N LEU A 373 -2.53 4.65 -0.70
CA LEU A 373 -3.46 4.33 -1.77
C LEU A 373 -4.89 4.79 -1.43
N ARG A 374 -5.55 5.36 -2.43
CA ARG A 374 -6.99 5.60 -2.42
C ARG A 374 -7.77 4.28 -2.52
N PRO A 375 -9.08 4.26 -2.23
CA PRO A 375 -9.89 3.03 -2.28
C PRO A 375 -9.77 2.27 -3.61
N ALA A 376 -9.65 2.96 -4.75
CA ALA A 376 -9.44 2.32 -6.05
C ALA A 376 -8.12 1.54 -6.15
N GLY A 377 -7.04 2.03 -5.52
CA GLY A 377 -5.76 1.33 -5.46
C GLY A 377 -5.84 0.05 -4.60
N HIS A 378 -6.54 0.10 -3.47
CA HIS A 378 -6.81 -1.11 -2.67
C HIS A 378 -7.69 -2.11 -3.42
N LEU A 379 -8.67 -1.63 -4.17
CA LEU A 379 -9.50 -2.47 -5.02
C LEU A 379 -8.67 -3.18 -6.10
N LEU A 380 -7.71 -2.48 -6.73
CA LEU A 380 -6.76 -3.07 -7.67
C LEU A 380 -5.95 -4.21 -7.01
N ILE A 381 -5.35 -3.96 -5.84
CA ILE A 381 -4.58 -4.99 -5.11
C ILE A 381 -5.46 -6.20 -4.78
N ALA A 382 -6.69 -5.98 -4.31
CA ALA A 382 -7.63 -7.05 -4.02
C ALA A 382 -7.92 -7.91 -5.27
N HIS A 383 -8.13 -7.30 -6.44
CA HIS A 383 -8.32 -8.06 -7.68
C HIS A 383 -7.09 -8.85 -8.11
N LEU A 384 -5.89 -8.28 -7.97
CA LEU A 384 -4.64 -8.99 -8.27
C LEU A 384 -4.45 -10.20 -7.34
N LEU A 385 -4.75 -10.03 -6.05
CA LEU A 385 -4.75 -11.12 -5.08
C LEU A 385 -5.76 -12.22 -5.47
N MET A 386 -6.99 -11.87 -5.85
CA MET A 386 -7.97 -12.86 -6.32
C MET A 386 -7.53 -13.61 -7.58
N SER A 387 -6.85 -12.93 -8.50
CA SER A 387 -6.26 -13.58 -9.67
C SER A 387 -5.23 -14.63 -9.26
N LYS A 388 -4.32 -14.30 -8.32
CA LYS A 388 -3.31 -15.24 -7.82
C LYS A 388 -3.89 -16.37 -6.96
N LEU A 389 -4.96 -16.09 -6.22
CA LEU A 389 -5.74 -17.11 -5.51
C LEU A 389 -6.43 -18.08 -6.47
N ALA A 390 -6.96 -17.60 -7.60
CA ALA A 390 -7.59 -18.45 -8.61
C ALA A 390 -6.59 -19.40 -9.28
N GLU A 391 -5.37 -18.92 -9.57
CA GLU A 391 -4.25 -19.76 -10.04
C GLU A 391 -3.93 -20.87 -9.02
N THR A 392 -3.97 -20.54 -7.73
CA THR A 392 -3.72 -21.47 -6.62
C THR A 392 -4.84 -22.51 -6.50
N ALA A 393 -6.10 -22.07 -6.51
CA ALA A 393 -7.28 -22.93 -6.46
C ALA A 393 -7.30 -23.96 -7.60
N SER A 394 -6.91 -23.53 -8.81
CA SER A 394 -6.83 -24.40 -9.98
C SER A 394 -5.80 -25.52 -9.80
N LYS A 395 -4.66 -25.23 -9.14
CA LYS A 395 -3.64 -26.22 -8.81
C LYS A 395 -4.11 -27.22 -7.76
N ILE A 396 -4.82 -26.75 -6.72
CA ILE A 396 -5.41 -27.60 -5.67
C ILE A 396 -6.42 -28.58 -6.28
N SER A 397 -7.34 -28.07 -7.11
CA SER A 397 -8.34 -28.91 -7.76
C SER A 397 -7.70 -29.95 -8.69
N ALA A 398 -6.64 -29.58 -9.42
CA ALA A 398 -5.89 -30.52 -10.24
C ALA A 398 -5.22 -31.64 -9.41
N SER A 399 -4.60 -31.32 -8.26
CA SER A 399 -4.01 -32.35 -7.39
C SER A 399 -5.04 -33.32 -6.81
N GLU A 400 -6.20 -32.81 -6.35
CA GLU A 400 -7.28 -33.65 -5.81
C GLU A 400 -7.84 -34.63 -6.86
N THR A 401 -7.94 -34.20 -8.12
CA THR A 401 -8.38 -35.10 -9.19
C THR A 401 -7.38 -36.22 -9.46
N VAL A 402 -6.08 -35.95 -9.41
CA VAL A 402 -5.04 -36.96 -9.66
C VAL A 402 -5.01 -38.01 -8.54
N GLU A 403 -5.10 -37.61 -7.28
CA GLU A 403 -5.19 -38.55 -6.15
C GLU A 403 -6.48 -39.39 -6.17
N GLY A 404 -7.60 -38.80 -6.60
CA GLY A 404 -8.88 -39.51 -6.75
C GLY A 404 -8.89 -40.56 -7.86
N TYR A 405 -8.03 -40.45 -8.88
CA TYR A 405 -7.83 -41.48 -9.90
C TYR A 405 -6.87 -42.57 -9.40
N ALA A 406 -5.78 -42.22 -8.71
CA ALA A 406 -4.82 -43.20 -8.20
C ALA A 406 -5.40 -44.13 -7.10
N SER A 407 -6.40 -43.67 -6.35
CA SER A 407 -7.09 -44.45 -5.30
C SER A 407 -8.24 -45.33 -5.79
N ARG A 408 -8.53 -45.34 -7.10
CA ARG A 408 -9.59 -46.15 -7.73
C ARG A 408 -9.09 -47.35 -8.53
N ASP A 409 -7.76 -47.50 -8.62
CA ASP A 409 -7.12 -48.58 -9.37
C ASP A 409 -6.54 -49.71 -8.46
N ASP A 410 -6.91 -49.74 -7.17
CA ASP A 410 -6.58 -50.83 -6.21
C ASP A 410 -7.77 -51.74 -5.89
#